data_AF-A0A1I7F4G0-F1
#
_entry.id   AF-A0A1I7F4G0-F1
#
_cell.length_a   1.000
_cell.length_b   1.000
_cell.length_c   1.000
_cell.angle_alpha   90.00
_cell.angle_beta   90.00
_cell.angle_gamma   90.00
#
_symmetry.space_group_name_H-M   'P 1'
#
loop_
_entity.id
_entity.type
_entity.pdbx_description
1 polymer ?
#
loop_
_entity_poly.entity_id
_entity_poly.type
_entity_poly.pdbx_seq_one_letter_code
_entity_poly.pdbx_strand_id
1 'polypeptide(L)'
;MTCPYMSAPWFALLRQRCEGAVQTHVARQLGISATTLNMVLNGTGPYGSGAAKTDRVADRVLHTFGRYPCPHLSAEAGEVQVISAEQCRAHAHRPPPATPRDVKHWQACRQCEHLDASAPPMPRAVQHRNVIPITPVTPHTQEARHV
;
A
#
# COMPACT_ATOMS: atom_id res chain seq x y z
N MET A 1 -5.71 3.66 23.42
CA MET A 1 -5.87 2.18 23.33
C MET A 1 -4.94 1.70 22.24
N THR A 2 -3.95 0.87 22.56
CA THR A 2 -3.03 0.31 21.57
C THR A 2 -3.66 -0.97 21.01
N CYS A 3 -3.91 -1.02 19.70
CA CYS A 3 -4.47 -2.22 19.08
C CYS A 3 -3.41 -3.34 19.05
N PRO A 4 -3.78 -4.62 19.23
CA PRO A 4 -2.82 -5.74 19.28
C PRO A 4 -1.91 -5.85 18.05
N TYR A 5 -2.38 -5.49 16.86
CA TYR A 5 -1.57 -5.55 15.64
C TYR A 5 -0.45 -4.49 15.60
N MET A 6 -0.50 -3.45 16.44
CA MET A 6 0.49 -2.37 16.44
C MET A 6 1.87 -2.81 16.96
N SER A 7 1.96 -3.96 17.63
CA SER A 7 3.23 -4.59 18.00
C SER A 7 3.74 -5.56 16.92
N ALA A 8 2.99 -5.77 15.84
CA ALA A 8 3.39 -6.70 14.79
C ALA A 8 4.55 -6.13 13.94
N PRO A 9 5.50 -6.97 13.46
CA PRO A 9 6.63 -6.51 12.66
C PRO A 9 6.24 -5.75 11.39
N TRP A 10 5.17 -6.17 10.71
CA TRP A 10 4.67 -5.47 9.52
C TRP A 10 4.20 -4.04 9.84
N PHE A 11 3.66 -3.80 11.04
CA PHE A 11 3.20 -2.47 11.44
C PHE A 11 4.38 -1.54 11.72
N ALA A 12 5.46 -2.06 12.32
CA ALA A 12 6.72 -1.31 12.47
C ALA A 12 7.28 -0.89 11.11
N LEU A 13 7.30 -1.81 10.13
CA LEU A 13 7.71 -1.52 8.76
C LEU A 13 6.82 -0.45 8.10
N LEU A 14 5.49 -0.54 8.29
CA LEU A 14 4.56 0.47 7.80
C LEU A 14 4.85 1.86 8.40
N ARG A 15 5.05 1.93 9.72
CA ARG A 15 5.38 3.18 10.41
C ARG A 15 6.67 3.78 9.88
N GLN A 16 7.73 2.99 9.75
CA GLN A 16 9.01 3.44 9.20
C GLN A 16 8.84 4.03 7.79
N ARG A 17 7.97 3.44 6.96
CA ARG A 17 7.68 3.97 5.60
C ARG A 17 6.85 5.24 5.62
N CYS A 18 6.08 5.50 6.67
CA CYS A 18 5.31 6.73 6.84
C CYS A 18 6.14 7.87 7.45
N GLU A 19 7.29 7.58 8.08
CA GLU A 19 8.19 8.59 8.60
C GLU A 19 8.77 9.44 7.46
N GLY A 20 8.50 10.75 7.49
CA GLY A 20 8.94 11.68 6.45
C GLY A 20 8.20 11.56 5.10
N ALA A 21 7.22 10.68 4.98
CA ALA A 21 6.46 10.46 3.75
C ALA A 21 5.03 11.02 3.83
N VAL A 22 4.51 11.45 2.68
CA VAL A 22 3.09 11.79 2.57
C VAL A 22 2.27 10.50 2.61
N GLN A 23 1.42 10.33 3.64
CA GLN A 23 0.64 9.10 3.86
C GLN A 23 -0.20 8.69 2.64
N THR A 24 -0.68 9.64 1.84
CA THR A 24 -1.44 9.36 0.61
C THR A 24 -0.59 8.63 -0.44
N HIS A 25 0.71 8.94 -0.55
CA HIS A 25 1.63 8.22 -1.45
C HIS A 25 1.86 6.79 -0.97
N VAL A 26 2.07 6.60 0.34
CA VAL A 26 2.22 5.26 0.95
C VAL A 26 0.95 4.43 0.73
N ALA A 27 -0.23 5.02 0.92
CA ALA A 27 -1.50 4.35 0.68
C ALA A 27 -1.65 3.92 -0.80
N ARG A 28 -1.22 4.77 -1.74
CA ARG A 28 -1.21 4.46 -3.18
C ARG A 28 -0.25 3.32 -3.49
N GLN A 29 0.95 3.32 -2.90
CA GLN A 29 1.91 2.22 -3.05
C GLN A 29 1.36 0.90 -2.50
N LEU A 30 0.53 0.92 -1.45
CA LEU A 30 -0.14 -0.26 -0.90
C LEU A 30 -1.46 -0.63 -1.62
N GLY A 31 -1.92 0.21 -2.56
CA GLY A 31 -3.21 0.05 -3.23
C GLY A 31 -4.43 0.17 -2.30
N ILE A 32 -4.31 0.82 -1.13
CA ILE A 32 -5.41 1.05 -0.17
C ILE A 32 -5.84 2.52 -0.18
N SER A 33 -7.00 2.84 0.40
CA SER A 33 -7.38 4.25 0.60
C SER A 33 -6.55 4.88 1.72
N ALA A 34 -6.29 6.19 1.60
CA ALA A 34 -5.66 6.98 2.67
C ALA A 34 -6.43 6.90 3.99
N THR A 35 -7.76 6.84 3.94
CA THR A 35 -8.61 6.62 5.13
C THR A 35 -8.34 5.27 5.79
N THR A 36 -8.20 4.19 5.03
CA THR A 36 -7.85 2.88 5.60
C THR A 36 -6.47 2.94 6.26
N LEU A 37 -5.48 3.54 5.60
CA LEU A 37 -4.15 3.70 6.18
C LEU A 37 -4.20 4.50 7.48
N ASN A 38 -4.93 5.62 7.50
CA ASN A 38 -5.07 6.46 8.69
C ASN A 38 -5.74 5.72 9.86
N MET A 39 -6.81 4.96 9.60
CA MET A 39 -7.48 4.17 10.64
C MET A 39 -6.56 3.09 11.23
N VAL A 40 -5.75 2.43 10.41
CA VAL A 40 -4.77 1.44 10.86
C VAL A 40 -3.64 2.10 11.66
N LEU A 41 -3.10 3.23 11.19
CA LEU A 41 -2.03 3.95 11.90
C LEU A 41 -2.47 4.47 13.27
N ASN A 42 -3.71 4.96 13.37
CA ASN A 42 -4.24 5.57 14.58
C ASN A 42 -5.03 4.60 15.48
N GLY A 43 -5.27 3.37 15.03
CA GLY A 43 -6.08 2.42 15.79
C GLY A 43 -7.53 2.88 15.96
N THR A 44 -8.13 3.45 14.91
CA THR A 44 -9.50 4.00 14.94
C THR A 44 -10.46 3.19 14.07
N GLY A 45 -11.76 3.46 14.21
CA GLY A 45 -12.80 2.82 13.41
C GLY A 45 -12.84 1.29 13.56
N PRO A 46 -13.18 0.55 12.49
CA PRO A 46 -13.29 -0.92 12.53
C PRO A 46 -11.97 -1.63 12.89
N TYR A 47 -10.82 -1.03 12.60
CA TYR A 47 -9.52 -1.58 12.97
C TYR A 47 -9.19 -1.32 14.45
N GLY A 48 -9.64 -0.19 14.98
CA GLY A 48 -9.53 0.15 16.40
C GLY A 48 -10.33 -0.77 17.31
N SER A 49 -11.57 -1.05 16.91
CA SER A 49 -12.50 -1.89 17.67
C SER A 49 -12.30 -3.40 17.47
N GLY A 50 -11.40 -3.82 16.57
CA GLY A 50 -11.20 -5.23 16.22
C GLY A 50 -12.30 -5.84 15.33
N ALA A 51 -13.24 -5.02 14.83
CA ALA A 51 -14.29 -5.47 13.92
C ALA A 51 -13.77 -5.81 12.50
N ALA A 52 -12.63 -5.24 12.10
CA ALA A 52 -12.00 -5.51 10.82
C ALA A 52 -10.67 -6.26 10.99
N LYS A 53 -10.42 -7.23 10.08
CA LYS A 53 -9.17 -7.98 10.01
C LYS A 53 -8.05 -7.15 9.38
N THR A 54 -6.85 -7.22 9.94
CA THR A 54 -5.65 -6.55 9.41
C THR A 54 -4.83 -7.40 8.44
N ASP A 55 -5.16 -8.68 8.26
CA ASP A 55 -4.37 -9.64 7.48
C ASP A 55 -4.05 -9.14 6.07
N ARG A 56 -5.06 -8.60 5.36
CA ARG A 56 -4.87 -8.04 4.01
C ARG A 56 -3.99 -6.80 3.98
N VAL A 57 -3.99 -6.01 5.06
CA VAL A 57 -3.11 -4.83 5.16
C VAL A 57 -1.69 -5.28 5.44
N ALA A 58 -1.51 -6.24 6.35
CA ALA A 58 -0.22 -6.84 6.65
C ALA A 58 0.43 -7.45 5.41
N ASP A 59 -0.32 -8.25 4.67
CA ASP A 59 0.07 -8.88 3.41
C ASP A 59 0.58 -7.84 2.39
N ARG A 60 -0.21 -6.78 2.14
CA ARG A 60 0.19 -5.68 1.24
C ARG A 60 1.45 -4.97 1.70
N VAL A 61 1.63 -4.77 3.00
CA VAL A 61 2.81 -4.11 3.56
C VAL A 61 4.05 -4.97 3.37
N LEU A 62 3.98 -6.26 3.71
CA LEU A 62 5.07 -7.21 3.53
C LEU A 62 5.44 -7.32 2.05
N HIS A 63 4.45 -7.40 1.17
CA HIS A 63 4.67 -7.58 -0.26
C HIS A 63 5.08 -6.31 -1.01
N THR A 64 4.81 -5.13 -0.45
CA THR A 64 5.21 -3.84 -1.05
C THR A 64 6.52 -3.31 -0.49
N PHE A 65 6.74 -3.47 0.82
CA PHE A 65 7.86 -2.83 1.51
C PHE A 65 8.85 -3.81 2.14
N GLY A 66 8.50 -5.10 2.19
CA GLY A 66 9.34 -6.14 2.75
C GLY A 66 10.55 -6.46 1.90
N ARG A 67 11.16 -7.60 2.20
CA ARG A 67 12.41 -8.07 1.60
C ARG A 67 12.27 -9.54 1.24
N TYR A 68 12.93 -9.95 0.16
CA TYR A 68 12.93 -11.32 -0.34
C TYR A 68 14.35 -11.82 -0.56
N PRO A 69 14.66 -13.09 -0.21
CA PRO A 69 15.85 -13.75 -0.72
C PRO A 69 15.67 -14.00 -2.22
N CYS A 70 16.50 -13.40 -3.07
CA CYS A 70 16.41 -13.60 -4.51
C CYS A 70 17.20 -14.85 -4.92
N PRO A 71 16.56 -15.92 -5.44
CA PRO A 71 17.27 -17.15 -5.79
C PRO A 71 18.29 -16.95 -6.92
N HIS A 72 17.95 -16.12 -7.92
CA HIS A 72 18.84 -15.85 -9.05
C HIS A 72 20.10 -15.07 -8.63
N LEU A 73 19.93 -13.96 -7.91
CA LEU A 73 21.07 -13.16 -7.44
C LEU A 73 21.90 -13.90 -6.41
N SER A 74 21.27 -14.75 -5.58
CA SER A 74 22.00 -15.59 -4.63
C SER A 74 22.89 -16.61 -5.35
N ALA A 75 22.39 -17.21 -6.43
CA ALA A 75 23.18 -18.11 -7.27
C ALA A 75 24.32 -17.40 -7.99
N GLU A 76 24.13 -16.14 -8.45
CA GLU A 76 25.20 -15.36 -9.08
C GLU A 76 26.29 -14.97 -8.08
N ALA A 77 25.93 -14.60 -6.84
CA ALA A 77 26.85 -14.12 -5.82
C ALA A 77 27.53 -15.24 -5.01
N GLY A 78 26.93 -16.43 -4.97
CA GLY A 78 27.39 -17.54 -4.11
C GLY A 78 26.99 -17.41 -2.64
N GLU A 79 26.14 -16.44 -2.29
CA GLU A 79 25.64 -16.20 -0.94
C GLU A 79 24.17 -15.72 -0.97
N VAL A 80 23.46 -15.74 0.15
CA VAL A 80 22.04 -15.34 0.19
C VAL A 80 21.89 -13.84 -0.04
N GLN A 81 21.38 -13.46 -1.21
CA GLN A 81 21.11 -12.09 -1.59
C GLN A 81 19.68 -11.69 -1.25
N VAL A 82 19.52 -10.78 -0.28
CA VAL A 82 18.22 -10.27 0.15
C VAL A 82 17.96 -8.89 -0.45
N ILE A 83 16.98 -8.81 -1.35
CA ILE A 83 16.59 -7.56 -2.02
C ILE A 83 15.25 -7.05 -1.50
N SER A 84 14.99 -5.75 -1.68
CA SER A 84 13.70 -5.17 -1.34
C SER A 84 12.59 -5.67 -2.27
N ALA A 85 11.35 -5.64 -1.81
CA ALA A 85 10.19 -5.95 -2.64
C ALA A 85 10.10 -5.05 -3.90
N GLU A 86 10.54 -3.80 -3.80
CA GLU A 86 10.62 -2.86 -4.91
C GLU A 86 11.67 -3.29 -5.96
N GLN A 87 12.86 -3.69 -5.51
CA GLN A 87 13.90 -4.23 -6.40
C GLN A 87 13.44 -5.54 -7.07
N CYS A 88 12.84 -6.43 -6.28
CA CYS A 88 12.28 -7.68 -6.79
C CYS A 88 11.24 -7.40 -7.89
N ARG A 89 10.33 -6.45 -7.64
CA ARG A 89 9.31 -6.02 -8.61
C ARG A 89 9.94 -5.45 -9.88
N ALA A 90 10.98 -4.62 -9.75
CA ALA A 90 11.70 -4.05 -10.88
C ALA A 90 12.39 -5.11 -11.76
N HIS A 91 12.89 -6.21 -11.17
CA HIS A 91 13.45 -7.31 -11.94
C HIS A 91 12.39 -8.24 -12.54
N ALA A 92 11.35 -8.55 -11.77
CA ALA A 92 10.37 -9.56 -12.13
C ALA A 92 9.31 -9.07 -13.13
N HIS A 93 8.91 -7.79 -13.03
CA HIS A 93 7.81 -7.21 -13.81
C HIS A 93 8.28 -6.25 -14.91
N ARG A 94 9.57 -6.29 -15.27
CA ARG A 94 10.11 -5.49 -16.38
C ARG A 94 9.74 -6.06 -17.75
N PRO A 95 9.71 -5.22 -18.81
CA PRO A 95 9.61 -5.71 -20.17
C PRO A 95 10.80 -6.61 -20.54
N PRO A 96 10.66 -7.47 -21.57
CA PRO A 96 11.73 -8.33 -22.04
C PRO A 96 13.01 -7.52 -22.35
N PRO A 97 14.16 -7.87 -21.75
CA PRO A 97 15.40 -7.13 -21.95
C PRO A 97 16.15 -7.61 -23.21
N ALA A 98 17.08 -6.78 -23.70
CA ALA A 98 17.87 -7.08 -24.89
C ALA A 98 19.22 -7.77 -24.62
N THR A 99 19.80 -7.61 -23.42
CA THR A 99 21.14 -8.16 -23.13
C THR A 99 21.05 -9.62 -22.66
N PRO A 100 21.99 -10.50 -23.03
CA PRO A 100 21.94 -11.92 -22.62
C PRO A 100 21.92 -12.13 -21.11
N ARG A 101 22.67 -11.33 -20.34
CA ARG A 101 22.67 -11.39 -18.87
C ARG A 101 21.30 -11.05 -18.31
N ASP A 102 20.68 -9.99 -18.83
CA ASP A 102 19.35 -9.59 -18.40
C ASP A 102 18.28 -10.60 -18.78
N VAL A 103 18.36 -11.21 -19.97
CA VAL A 103 17.42 -12.25 -20.41
C VAL A 103 17.43 -13.43 -19.44
N LYS A 104 18.61 -13.86 -18.95
CA LYS A 104 18.72 -14.94 -17.94
C LYS A 104 17.99 -14.59 -16.65
N HIS A 105 18.23 -13.40 -16.10
CA HIS A 105 17.54 -12.94 -14.90
C HIS A 105 16.03 -12.85 -15.13
N TRP A 106 15.61 -12.27 -16.26
CA TRP A 106 14.18 -12.15 -16.60
C TRP A 106 13.48 -13.51 -16.71
N GLN A 107 14.12 -14.50 -17.34
CA GLN A 107 13.59 -15.88 -17.41
C GLN A 107 13.50 -16.52 -16.02
N ALA A 108 14.52 -16.35 -15.18
CA ALA A 108 14.52 -16.86 -13.81
C ALA A 108 13.38 -16.26 -12.98
N CYS A 109 13.13 -14.95 -13.12
CA CYS A 109 12.02 -14.30 -12.43
C CYS A 109 10.65 -14.88 -12.79
N ARG A 110 10.45 -15.30 -14.04
CA ARG A 110 9.17 -15.89 -14.49
C ARG A 110 8.86 -17.25 -13.87
N GLN A 111 9.87 -17.92 -13.30
CA GLN A 111 9.75 -19.20 -12.61
C GLN A 111 9.92 -19.05 -11.09
N CYS A 112 10.08 -17.83 -10.59
CA CYS A 112 10.34 -17.55 -9.19
C CYS A 112 9.06 -17.58 -8.37
N GLU A 113 9.11 -18.18 -7.18
CA GLU A 113 7.98 -18.22 -6.22
C GLU A 113 7.53 -16.82 -5.76
N HIS A 114 8.43 -15.83 -5.81
CA HIS A 114 8.14 -14.45 -5.41
C HIS A 114 7.49 -13.61 -6.53
N LEU A 115 7.24 -14.18 -7.71
CA LEU A 115 6.70 -13.43 -8.86
C LEU A 115 5.35 -12.78 -8.53
N ASP A 116 4.40 -13.58 -8.04
CA ASP A 116 3.04 -13.11 -7.72
C ASP A 116 3.05 -12.20 -6.49
N ALA A 117 3.80 -12.58 -5.45
CA ALA A 117 3.96 -11.82 -4.22
C ALA A 117 4.60 -10.43 -4.45
N SER A 118 5.53 -10.32 -5.38
CA SER A 118 6.19 -9.04 -5.71
C SER A 118 5.39 -8.16 -6.67
N ALA A 119 4.25 -8.64 -7.18
CA ALA A 119 3.46 -7.93 -8.18
C ALA A 119 3.13 -6.49 -7.75
N PRO A 120 3.15 -5.52 -8.69
CA PRO A 120 2.67 -4.17 -8.41
C PRO A 120 1.22 -4.25 -7.92
N PRO A 121 0.86 -3.60 -6.81
CA PRO A 121 -0.53 -3.56 -6.38
C PRO A 121 -1.34 -2.86 -7.46
N MET A 122 -2.44 -3.50 -7.88
CA MET A 122 -3.33 -2.92 -8.87
C MET A 122 -3.82 -1.54 -8.36
N PRO A 123 -3.62 -0.47 -9.16
CA PRO A 123 -4.08 0.85 -8.76
C PRO A 123 -5.58 0.81 -8.48
N ARG A 124 -5.99 1.24 -7.29
CA ARG A 124 -7.41 1.40 -7.00
C ARG A 124 -7.93 2.55 -7.86
N ALA A 125 -9.04 2.33 -8.57
CA ALA A 125 -9.73 3.39 -9.30
C ALA A 125 -10.06 4.56 -8.36
N VAL A 126 -9.68 5.77 -8.76
CA VAL A 126 -9.98 6.99 -8.00
C VAL A 126 -11.49 7.21 -8.05
N GLN A 127 -12.15 7.11 -6.89
CA GLN A 127 -13.56 7.45 -6.75
C GLN A 127 -13.63 8.97 -6.55
N HIS A 128 -14.09 9.70 -7.56
CA HIS A 128 -14.40 11.12 -7.40
C HIS A 128 -15.61 11.24 -6.46
N ARG A 129 -15.50 12.07 -5.42
CA ARG A 129 -16.64 12.38 -4.56
C ARG A 129 -17.61 13.23 -5.37
N ASN A 130 -18.89 12.86 -5.37
CA ASN A 130 -19.93 13.69 -5.94
C ASN A 130 -19.94 15.05 -5.23
N VAL A 131 -19.93 16.13 -6.01
CA VAL A 131 -20.11 17.48 -5.50
C VAL A 131 -21.55 17.60 -5.03
N ILE A 132 -21.77 17.84 -3.75
CA ILE A 132 -23.09 18.18 -3.23
C ILE A 132 -23.34 19.63 -3.63
N PRO A 133 -24.37 19.94 -4.45
CA PRO A 133 -24.68 21.31 -4.81
C PRO A 133 -25.01 22.11 -3.54
N ILE A 134 -24.33 23.22 -3.33
CA ILE A 134 -24.65 24.15 -2.24
C ILE A 134 -25.90 24.91 -2.70
N THR A 135 -27.07 24.54 -2.16
CA THR A 135 -28.29 25.31 -2.40
C THR A 135 -28.21 26.62 -1.59
N PRO A 136 -28.33 27.80 -2.20
CA PRO A 136 -28.33 29.05 -1.45
C PRO A 136 -29.56 29.09 -0.54
N VAL A 137 -29.34 29.30 0.76
CA VAL A 137 -30.41 29.52 1.73
C VAL A 137 -31.01 30.90 1.47
N THR A 138 -32.27 30.95 1.03
CA THR A 138 -33.04 32.19 0.91
C THR A 138 -33.40 32.69 2.31
N PRO A 139 -33.09 33.95 2.68
CA PRO A 139 -33.48 34.48 3.99
C PRO A 139 -35.01 34.60 4.08
N HIS A 140 -35.58 34.04 5.15
CA HIS A 140 -37.00 34.20 5.45
C HIS A 140 -37.24 35.63 5.97
N THR A 141 -37.96 36.44 5.18
CA THR A 141 -38.48 37.74 5.62
C THR A 141 -39.58 37.50 6.66
N GLN A 142 -39.31 37.81 7.92
CA GLN A 142 -40.30 37.78 8.98
C GLN A 142 -41.18 39.04 8.88
N GLU A 143 -42.40 38.91 8.36
CA GLU A 143 -43.37 40.00 8.34
C GLU A 143 -43.79 40.34 9.78
N ALA A 144 -43.44 41.55 10.22
CA ALA A 144 -43.85 42.11 11.49
C ALA A 144 -45.35 42.42 11.48
N ARG A 145 -46.14 41.59 12.17
CA ARG A 145 -47.51 41.93 12.57
C ARG A 145 -47.46 43.13 13.52
N HIS A 146 -47.88 44.30 13.05
CA HIS A 146 -48.27 45.41 13.92
C HIS A 146 -49.77 45.32 14.22
N VAL A 147 -50.08 45.53 15.51
CA VAL A 147 -51.41 45.64 16.13
C VAL A 147 -52.06 46.96 15.76
#